data_AF-A0A3R7MM65-F1
#
_entry.id   AF-A0A3R7MM65-F1
#
_cell.length_a   1.000
_cell.length_b   1.000
_cell.length_c   1.000
_cell.angle_alpha   90.00
_cell.angle_beta   90.00
_cell.angle_gamma   90.00
#
_symmetry.space_group_name_H-M   'P 1'
#
loop_
_entity.id
_entity.type
_entity.pdbx_description
1 polymer ?
#
loop_
_entity_poly.entity_id
_entity_poly.type
_entity_poly.pdbx_seq_one_letter_code
_entity_poly.pdbx_strand_id
1 'polypeptide(L)'
;MASSARGQACPMGTLGDQCRCEPANPGTFKITCTCAKGRDLTISDRSTVGLSSTVVGFHIENCNSSVIVQSHSFDHLFNLERMSFRNIFNLVLESRSLDLENYNPKDFQLSIDTVLNLYLKEESVQLDGLEGSRMGTAVTIRNAFVVEMAPASIAGSLRKLSFENLIFGRLVQSGTVDVGSRGCEVSLTNCDVSNHGLESGWLSGHVTHLSLVNNSLTLLPDAFSGVTMVGSAPSFTLENNVLGEFRSKGGPSLPSGALHLNTSGAAVEAEAANNRLKCGCDDLAWLLEEPSTRFKWQVRSSLVCSNGTINEAIARCRPGGTTPSSATLTSLTFTLTLALLLVLRWVN
;
A
#
# COMPACT_ATOMS: atom_id res chain seq x y z
N MET A 1 52.88 14.91 9.78
CA MET A 1 52.76 13.83 8.77
C MET A 1 51.32 13.32 8.81
N ALA A 2 50.43 13.95 8.03
CA ALA A 2 49.09 13.46 7.82
C ALA A 2 49.15 12.52 6.61
N SER A 3 49.01 11.22 6.83
CA SER A 3 48.93 10.25 5.74
C SER A 3 47.59 10.43 5.03
N SER A 4 47.64 11.09 3.88
CA SER A 4 46.63 11.03 2.83
C SER A 4 46.19 9.58 2.64
N ALA A 5 44.99 9.24 3.14
CA ALA A 5 44.32 8.00 2.83
C ALA A 5 44.12 7.98 1.31
N ARG A 6 45.01 7.24 0.62
CA ARG A 6 44.87 6.96 -0.81
C ARG A 6 43.51 6.29 -0.99
N GLY A 7 42.62 6.98 -1.68
CA GLY A 7 41.29 6.47 -2.01
C GLY A 7 41.43 5.10 -2.66
N GLN A 8 40.91 4.07 -1.99
CA GLN A 8 40.60 2.82 -2.66
C GLN A 8 39.58 3.15 -3.74
N ALA A 9 39.96 2.90 -5.00
CA ALA A 9 39.06 3.07 -6.13
C ALA A 9 37.78 2.27 -5.87
N CYS A 10 36.62 2.86 -6.17
CA CYS A 10 35.37 2.10 -6.25
C CYS A 10 35.64 0.81 -7.05
N PRO A 11 35.21 -0.37 -6.59
CA PRO A 11 35.34 -1.59 -7.39
C PRO A 11 34.74 -1.31 -8.77
N MET A 12 35.59 -1.35 -9.80
CA MET A 12 35.28 -0.84 -11.14
C MET A 12 34.15 -1.66 -11.78
N GLY A 13 32.94 -1.13 -11.68
CA GLY A 13 31.92 -1.22 -12.72
C GLY A 13 31.34 0.19 -12.84
N THR A 14 31.45 0.80 -14.01
CA THR A 14 31.10 2.20 -14.25
C THR A 14 29.59 2.45 -14.04
N LEU A 15 29.18 2.73 -12.81
CA LEU A 15 27.92 3.40 -12.48
C LEU A 15 28.02 4.90 -12.87
N GLY A 16 28.30 5.20 -14.14
CA GLY A 16 28.50 6.58 -14.63
C GLY A 16 29.53 7.41 -13.82
N ASP A 17 29.71 8.68 -14.20
CA ASP A 17 30.65 9.60 -13.53
C ASP A 17 30.14 10.13 -12.17
N GLN A 18 29.09 9.54 -11.57
CA GLN A 18 28.25 10.21 -10.57
C GLN A 18 28.03 9.45 -9.25
N CYS A 19 28.71 8.31 -9.07
CA CYS A 19 28.70 7.57 -7.82
C CYS A 19 29.97 7.78 -7.00
N ARG A 20 29.80 7.92 -5.70
CA ARG A 20 30.86 8.02 -4.69
C ARG A 20 30.85 6.77 -3.82
N CYS A 21 32.03 6.25 -3.52
CA CYS A 21 32.20 5.16 -2.57
C CYS A 21 32.89 5.67 -1.30
N GLU A 22 32.33 5.34 -0.15
CA GLU A 22 32.86 5.75 1.15
C GLU A 22 33.08 4.50 2.02
N PRO A 23 34.22 4.40 2.74
CA PRO A 23 34.45 3.31 3.68
C PRO A 23 33.46 3.41 4.85
N ALA A 24 32.77 2.31 5.15
CA ALA A 24 31.82 2.26 6.27
C ALA A 24 32.47 1.70 7.54
N ASN A 25 33.25 0.63 7.39
CA ASN A 25 34.08 -0.03 8.40
C ASN A 25 35.34 -0.59 7.70
N PRO A 26 36.35 -1.09 8.43
CA PRO A 26 37.50 -1.76 7.81
C PRO A 26 37.06 -2.90 6.89
N GLY A 27 37.21 -2.71 5.57
CA GLY A 27 36.87 -3.70 4.56
C GLY A 27 35.43 -3.69 4.06
N THR A 28 34.58 -2.70 4.42
CA THR A 28 33.23 -2.54 3.87
C THR A 28 32.95 -1.14 3.34
N PHE A 29 32.00 -1.03 2.41
CA PHE A 29 31.74 0.21 1.67
C PHE A 29 30.26 0.59 1.65
N LYS A 30 30.02 1.90 1.59
CA LYS A 30 28.74 2.51 1.18
C LYS A 30 28.92 3.12 -0.19
N ILE A 31 27.93 2.92 -1.06
CA ILE A 31 27.89 3.50 -2.40
C ILE A 31 26.75 4.49 -2.46
N THR A 32 27.04 5.71 -2.90
CA THR A 32 26.05 6.77 -3.07
C THR A 32 26.12 7.30 -4.49
N CYS A 33 25.04 7.12 -5.24
CA CYS A 33 24.87 7.59 -6.60
C CYS A 33 24.00 8.83 -6.63
N THR A 34 24.45 9.85 -7.36
CA THR A 34 23.70 11.08 -7.59
C THR A 34 23.43 11.26 -9.08
N CYS A 35 22.35 11.95 -9.46
CA CYS A 35 22.13 12.26 -10.88
C CYS A 35 22.56 13.68 -11.21
N ALA A 36 23.27 13.87 -12.32
CA ALA A 36 23.39 15.20 -12.93
C ALA A 36 22.03 15.59 -13.53
N LYS A 37 21.69 16.87 -13.42
CA LYS A 37 20.41 17.41 -13.90
C LYS A 37 20.10 16.97 -15.34
N GLY A 38 18.90 16.42 -15.54
CA GLY A 38 18.37 16.07 -16.85
C GLY A 38 19.04 14.86 -17.52
N ARG A 39 19.75 14.00 -16.78
CA ARG A 39 20.22 12.69 -17.28
C ARG A 39 19.48 11.57 -16.57
N ASP A 40 18.91 10.66 -17.34
CA ASP A 40 18.37 9.42 -16.80
C ASP A 40 19.51 8.50 -16.34
N LEU A 41 19.28 7.79 -15.23
CA LEU A 41 20.20 6.79 -14.71
C LEU A 41 19.52 5.43 -14.83
N THR A 42 19.87 4.71 -15.87
CA THR A 42 19.47 3.31 -16.02
C THR A 42 20.55 2.44 -15.40
N ILE A 43 20.17 1.61 -14.44
CA ILE A 43 21.03 0.58 -13.87
C ILE A 43 20.61 -0.74 -14.53
N SER A 44 21.28 -1.07 -15.63
CA SER A 44 20.98 -2.24 -16.48
C SER A 44 22.21 -3.05 -16.88
N ASP A 45 21.99 -4.34 -17.15
CA ASP A 45 22.84 -5.50 -17.51
C ASP A 45 24.19 -5.33 -18.25
N ARG A 46 24.56 -4.17 -18.80
CA ARG A 46 25.69 -4.13 -19.75
C ARG A 46 27.08 -4.06 -19.14
N SER A 47 27.18 -4.02 -17.83
CA SER A 47 28.42 -4.39 -17.16
C SER A 47 28.08 -4.89 -15.78
N THR A 48 28.58 -6.08 -15.46
CA THR A 48 29.05 -6.53 -14.16
C THR A 48 29.57 -5.40 -13.26
N VAL A 49 28.69 -4.53 -12.77
CA VAL A 49 28.95 -3.78 -11.55
C VAL A 49 28.78 -4.84 -10.47
N GLY A 50 29.78 -5.72 -10.38
CA GLY A 50 29.91 -6.70 -9.32
C GLY A 50 30.11 -5.91 -8.05
N LEU A 51 29.00 -5.40 -7.52
CA LEU A 51 28.95 -4.82 -6.20
C LEU A 51 29.52 -5.90 -5.29
N SER A 52 30.67 -5.59 -4.71
CA SER A 52 31.39 -6.56 -3.90
C SER A 52 30.50 -6.96 -2.74
N SER A 53 30.61 -8.20 -2.27
CA SER A 53 29.99 -8.65 -1.02
C SER A 53 30.40 -7.81 0.20
N THR A 54 31.36 -6.89 0.06
CA THR A 54 31.75 -5.91 1.08
C THR A 54 30.83 -4.68 1.15
N VAL A 55 29.88 -4.52 0.22
CA VAL A 55 28.93 -3.40 0.23
C VAL A 55 27.86 -3.64 1.31
N VAL A 56 27.77 -2.70 2.25
CA VAL A 56 26.79 -2.73 3.36
C VAL A 56 25.65 -1.73 3.17
N GLY A 57 25.84 -0.73 2.30
CA GLY A 57 24.83 0.28 2.01
C GLY A 57 24.86 0.74 0.55
N PHE A 58 23.69 0.84 -0.05
CA PHE A 58 23.51 1.32 -1.42
C PHE A 58 22.46 2.43 -1.47
N HIS A 59 22.86 3.61 -1.94
CA HIS A 59 22.03 4.81 -1.89
C HIS A 59 21.97 5.46 -3.28
N ILE A 60 20.77 5.79 -3.75
CA ILE A 60 20.57 6.67 -4.90
C ILE A 60 19.86 7.92 -4.39
N GLU A 61 20.46 9.09 -4.58
CA GLU A 61 19.89 10.34 -4.08
C GLU A 61 20.00 11.52 -5.05
N ASN A 62 19.10 12.48 -4.91
CA ASN A 62 19.11 13.77 -5.62
C ASN A 62 18.97 13.63 -7.15
N CYS A 63 18.09 12.71 -7.58
CA CYS A 63 17.73 12.45 -8.97
C CYS A 63 16.41 13.12 -9.36
N ASN A 64 16.24 14.38 -8.98
CA ASN A 64 15.00 15.14 -9.06
C ASN A 64 14.55 15.55 -10.48
N SER A 65 15.32 15.19 -11.51
CA SER A 65 15.04 15.48 -12.91
C SER A 65 15.34 14.29 -13.82
N SER A 66 15.41 13.10 -13.22
CA SER A 66 15.90 11.89 -13.86
C SER A 66 14.91 10.75 -13.68
N VAL A 67 14.85 9.89 -14.69
CA VAL A 67 14.22 8.57 -14.57
C VAL A 67 15.27 7.56 -14.13
N ILE A 68 14.95 6.83 -13.07
CA ILE A 68 15.74 5.70 -12.58
C ILE A 68 15.00 4.44 -12.97
N VAL A 69 15.63 3.63 -13.80
CA VAL A 69 15.15 2.27 -14.11
C VAL A 69 16.19 1.31 -13.55
N GLN A 70 15.79 0.57 -12.52
CA GLN A 70 16.54 -0.58 -12.01
C GLN A 70 15.97 -1.82 -12.68
N SER A 71 16.81 -2.69 -13.25
CA SER A 71 16.36 -3.91 -13.93
C SER A 71 17.12 -5.18 -13.53
N HIS A 72 17.88 -5.12 -12.42
CA HIS A 72 18.81 -6.19 -12.02
C HIS A 72 18.73 -6.50 -10.54
N SER A 73 18.88 -7.80 -10.24
CA SER A 73 18.91 -8.38 -8.90
C SER A 73 20.21 -8.08 -8.14
N PHE A 74 20.13 -8.09 -6.81
CA PHE A 74 21.26 -7.94 -5.88
C PHE A 74 21.58 -9.26 -5.16
N ASP A 75 21.26 -10.39 -5.78
CA ASP A 75 21.41 -11.76 -5.29
C ASP A 75 22.78 -12.13 -4.68
N HIS A 76 23.84 -11.40 -5.03
CA HIS A 76 25.20 -11.63 -4.49
C HIS A 76 25.58 -10.74 -3.30
N LEU A 77 24.68 -9.84 -2.85
CA LEU A 77 24.97 -8.88 -1.77
C LEU A 77 24.55 -9.38 -0.38
N PHE A 78 25.15 -10.48 0.06
CA PHE A 78 24.82 -11.13 1.34
C PHE A 78 25.03 -10.27 2.60
N ASN A 79 25.84 -9.20 2.50
CA ASN A 79 26.11 -8.26 3.59
C ASN A 79 25.39 -6.91 3.43
N LEU A 80 24.51 -6.76 2.43
CA LEU A 80 23.76 -5.53 2.27
C LEU A 80 22.80 -5.37 3.45
N GLU A 81 22.96 -4.28 4.20
CA GLU A 81 22.11 -3.96 5.34
C GLU A 81 21.10 -2.87 4.99
N ARG A 82 21.42 -1.97 4.05
CA ARG A 82 20.55 -0.84 3.73
C ARG A 82 20.56 -0.52 2.25
N MET A 83 19.37 -0.30 1.72
CA MET A 83 19.17 0.26 0.40
C MET A 83 18.25 1.48 0.50
N SER A 84 18.58 2.58 -0.16
CA SER A 84 17.68 3.72 -0.21
C SER A 84 17.63 4.48 -1.52
N PHE A 85 16.44 4.95 -1.86
CA PHE A 85 16.14 5.78 -3.01
C PHE A 85 15.54 7.10 -2.51
N ARG A 86 16.20 8.24 -2.76
CA ARG A 86 15.79 9.53 -2.19
C ARG A 86 15.76 10.68 -3.19
N ASN A 87 14.75 11.54 -3.12
CA ASN A 87 14.64 12.75 -3.96
C ASN A 87 14.71 12.40 -5.46
N ILE A 88 13.86 11.49 -5.91
CA ILE A 88 13.85 10.97 -7.29
C ILE A 88 12.62 11.48 -8.02
N PHE A 89 12.75 11.87 -9.29
CA PHE A 89 11.59 12.24 -10.10
C PHE A 89 10.77 11.00 -10.46
N ASN A 90 11.34 10.08 -11.25
CA ASN A 90 10.68 8.83 -11.59
C ASN A 90 11.55 7.65 -11.15
N LEU A 91 11.02 6.77 -10.31
CA LEU A 91 11.65 5.50 -9.96
C LEU A 91 10.80 4.36 -10.52
N VAL A 92 11.42 3.55 -11.40
CA VAL A 92 10.87 2.31 -11.90
C VAL A 92 11.74 1.18 -11.38
N LEU A 93 11.16 0.32 -10.55
CA LEU A 93 11.75 -0.97 -10.20
C LEU A 93 11.11 -2.01 -11.10
N GLU A 94 11.85 -2.47 -12.10
CA GLU A 94 11.43 -3.57 -12.97
C GLU A 94 11.40 -4.90 -12.20
N SER A 95 10.92 -5.96 -12.84
CA SER A 95 10.88 -7.29 -12.22
C SER A 95 12.25 -7.73 -11.71
N ARG A 96 12.27 -8.26 -10.49
CA ARG A 96 13.47 -8.76 -9.78
C ARG A 96 14.59 -7.73 -9.63
N SER A 97 14.23 -6.44 -9.59
CA SER A 97 15.17 -5.33 -9.36
C SER A 97 15.81 -5.35 -7.98
N LEU A 98 15.12 -5.92 -7.00
CA LEU A 98 15.63 -6.13 -5.67
C LEU A 98 15.23 -7.52 -5.24
N ASP A 99 16.03 -8.48 -5.66
CA ASP A 99 15.85 -9.87 -5.31
C ASP A 99 17.02 -10.28 -4.41
N LEU A 100 16.74 -10.35 -3.11
CA LEU A 100 17.69 -10.69 -2.06
C LEU A 100 17.27 -12.03 -1.46
N GLU A 101 17.78 -13.11 -2.06
CA GLU A 101 17.69 -14.45 -1.50
C GLU A 101 18.87 -14.73 -0.57
N ASN A 102 18.64 -15.46 0.52
CA ASN A 102 19.69 -16.01 1.39
C ASN A 102 20.66 -14.98 2.01
N TYR A 103 20.30 -13.69 2.01
CA TYR A 103 21.09 -12.66 2.67
C TYR A 103 21.03 -12.83 4.20
N ASN A 104 22.05 -12.32 4.90
CA ASN A 104 22.08 -12.35 6.35
C ASN A 104 21.13 -11.27 6.89
N PRO A 105 19.94 -11.63 7.36
CA PRO A 105 18.84 -10.69 7.46
C PRO A 105 18.84 -10.00 8.82
N LYS A 106 20.02 -9.74 9.39
CA LYS A 106 20.08 -9.20 10.74
C LYS A 106 19.35 -7.87 10.83
N ASP A 107 19.30 -7.01 9.81
CA ASP A 107 18.41 -5.84 9.78
C ASP A 107 18.37 -5.20 8.37
N PHE A 108 18.03 -5.93 7.30
CA PHE A 108 17.95 -5.29 5.98
C PHE A 108 16.82 -4.24 5.95
N GLN A 109 17.15 -3.03 5.50
CA GLN A 109 16.22 -1.92 5.38
C GLN A 109 16.19 -1.38 3.96
N LEU A 110 15.02 -1.46 3.32
CA LEU A 110 14.71 -0.75 2.08
C LEU A 110 13.95 0.53 2.42
N SER A 111 14.44 1.66 1.95
CA SER A 111 13.79 2.97 2.13
C SER A 111 13.63 3.70 0.80
N ILE A 112 12.39 3.97 0.40
CA ILE A 112 12.06 4.80 -0.76
C ILE A 112 11.42 6.07 -0.24
N ASP A 113 12.05 7.22 -0.46
CA ASP A 113 11.65 8.49 0.16
C ASP A 113 11.66 9.64 -0.85
N THR A 114 10.56 10.39 -0.92
CA THR A 114 10.48 11.61 -1.74
C THR A 114 10.68 11.25 -3.21
N VAL A 115 9.71 10.51 -3.76
CA VAL A 115 9.69 10.07 -5.16
C VAL A 115 8.45 10.64 -5.84
N LEU A 116 8.58 11.39 -6.94
CA LEU A 116 7.38 11.95 -7.58
C LEU A 116 6.51 10.84 -8.18
N ASN A 117 7.08 9.98 -9.02
CA ASN A 117 6.38 8.84 -9.61
C ASN A 117 7.13 7.54 -9.28
N LEU A 118 6.48 6.63 -8.56
CA LEU A 118 6.99 5.32 -8.17
C LEU A 118 6.23 4.22 -8.90
N TYR A 119 6.95 3.42 -9.67
CA TYR A 119 6.41 2.27 -10.39
C TYR A 119 7.10 1.01 -9.91
N LEU A 120 6.35 0.14 -9.23
CA LEU A 120 6.82 -1.18 -8.81
C LEU A 120 6.21 -2.22 -9.73
N LYS A 121 7.05 -2.86 -10.56
CA LYS A 121 6.63 -3.94 -11.45
C LYS A 121 6.45 -5.24 -10.69
N GLU A 122 5.91 -6.24 -11.38
CA GLU A 122 5.71 -7.58 -10.83
C GLU A 122 7.05 -8.17 -10.37
N GLU A 123 7.06 -8.76 -9.18
CA GLU A 123 8.26 -9.30 -8.53
C GLU A 123 9.40 -8.28 -8.34
N SER A 124 9.13 -6.97 -8.31
CA SER A 124 10.22 -5.97 -8.26
C SER A 124 11.05 -6.01 -6.97
N VAL A 125 10.44 -6.39 -5.85
CA VAL A 125 11.07 -6.51 -4.54
C VAL A 125 10.76 -7.89 -3.96
N GLN A 126 11.77 -8.76 -3.90
CA GLN A 126 11.75 -10.11 -3.33
C GLN A 126 12.78 -10.17 -2.20
N LEU A 127 12.33 -10.34 -0.96
CA LEU A 127 13.19 -10.23 0.23
C LEU A 127 13.10 -11.48 1.10
N ASP A 128 13.71 -12.56 0.63
CA ASP A 128 13.72 -13.87 1.29
C ASP A 128 15.02 -14.10 2.07
N GLY A 129 15.01 -13.63 3.31
CA GLY A 129 16.09 -13.88 4.26
C GLY A 129 16.16 -15.35 4.69
N LEU A 130 17.35 -15.78 5.14
CA LEU A 130 17.60 -17.15 5.61
C LEU A 130 16.50 -17.67 6.56
N GLU A 131 16.10 -18.92 6.35
CA GLU A 131 15.15 -19.63 7.21
C GLU A 131 15.60 -19.60 8.67
N GLY A 132 14.69 -19.26 9.58
CA GLY A 132 14.95 -19.23 11.02
C GLY A 132 15.59 -17.95 11.56
N SER A 133 15.93 -16.96 10.72
CA SER A 133 16.33 -15.66 11.25
C SER A 133 15.17 -14.98 11.98
N ARG A 134 15.36 -14.74 13.28
CA ARG A 134 14.42 -13.96 14.11
C ARG A 134 14.48 -12.45 13.85
N MET A 135 15.53 -11.99 13.19
CA MET A 135 15.75 -10.58 12.88
C MET A 135 15.24 -10.29 11.46
N GLY A 136 14.80 -9.05 11.23
CA GLY A 136 13.72 -8.79 10.28
C GLY A 136 14.02 -7.75 9.21
N THR A 137 13.50 -8.03 8.01
CA THR A 137 13.43 -7.13 6.87
C THR A 137 12.45 -6.00 7.12
N ALA A 138 12.86 -4.76 6.86
CA ALA A 138 11.96 -3.61 6.89
C ALA A 138 11.91 -2.92 5.52
N VAL A 139 10.70 -2.69 5.03
CA VAL A 139 10.44 -1.88 3.83
C VAL A 139 9.68 -0.63 4.26
N THR A 140 10.16 0.54 3.86
CA THR A 140 9.49 1.82 4.10
C THR A 140 9.43 2.60 2.80
N ILE A 141 8.22 2.96 2.38
CA ILE A 141 7.98 3.84 1.23
C ILE A 141 7.26 5.07 1.75
N ARG A 142 7.82 6.25 1.51
CA ARG A 142 7.26 7.50 2.00
C ARG A 142 7.37 8.67 1.04
N ASN A 143 6.43 9.60 1.17
CA ASN A 143 6.39 10.85 0.41
C ASN A 143 6.42 10.59 -1.11
N ALA A 144 5.54 9.70 -1.61
CA ALA A 144 5.43 9.42 -3.03
C ALA A 144 4.10 9.91 -3.61
N PHE A 145 4.15 10.65 -4.72
CA PHE A 145 2.99 11.40 -5.23
C PHE A 145 2.15 10.64 -6.25
N VAL A 146 2.74 9.75 -7.05
CA VAL A 146 2.00 8.81 -7.89
C VAL A 146 2.63 7.45 -7.69
N VAL A 147 1.92 6.58 -6.99
CA VAL A 147 2.34 5.19 -6.75
C VAL A 147 1.51 4.25 -7.62
N GLU A 148 2.20 3.47 -8.45
CA GLU A 148 1.62 2.36 -9.20
C GLU A 148 2.36 1.07 -8.83
N MET A 149 1.61 0.06 -8.42
CA MET A 149 2.14 -1.24 -8.00
C MET A 149 1.44 -2.32 -8.81
N ALA A 150 2.24 -3.18 -9.45
CA ALA A 150 1.75 -4.38 -10.08
C ALA A 150 1.50 -5.50 -9.04
N PRO A 151 0.77 -6.57 -9.40
CA PRO A 151 0.68 -7.76 -8.57
C PRO A 151 2.07 -8.31 -8.23
N ALA A 152 2.22 -8.92 -7.05
CA ALA A 152 3.47 -9.46 -6.51
C ALA A 152 4.64 -8.45 -6.48
N SER A 153 4.37 -7.15 -6.45
CA SER A 153 5.41 -6.12 -6.48
C SER A 153 6.39 -6.17 -5.31
N ILE A 154 5.89 -6.51 -4.12
CA ILE A 154 6.67 -6.68 -2.90
C ILE A 154 6.30 -8.03 -2.30
N ALA A 155 7.28 -8.92 -2.19
CA ALA A 155 7.14 -10.18 -1.49
C ALA A 155 8.36 -10.49 -0.62
N GLY A 156 8.13 -11.28 0.43
CA GLY A 156 9.20 -11.89 1.22
C GLY A 156 8.89 -11.96 2.71
N SER A 157 9.85 -12.44 3.49
CA SER A 157 9.72 -12.57 4.95
C SER A 157 9.90 -11.23 5.66
N LEU A 158 8.89 -10.35 5.58
CA LEU A 158 8.96 -9.00 6.14
C LEU A 158 8.65 -8.98 7.63
N ARG A 159 9.45 -8.21 8.38
CA ARG A 159 9.12 -7.84 9.77
C ARG A 159 8.33 -6.55 9.83
N LYS A 160 8.64 -5.60 8.95
CA LYS A 160 7.94 -4.32 8.89
C LYS A 160 7.72 -3.87 7.46
N LEU A 161 6.52 -3.40 7.17
CA LEU A 161 6.15 -2.71 5.95
C LEU A 161 5.44 -1.40 6.31
N SER A 162 6.02 -0.27 5.92
CA SER A 162 5.42 1.05 6.16
C SER A 162 5.20 1.81 4.85
N PHE A 163 3.97 2.31 4.69
CA PHE A 163 3.55 3.23 3.65
C PHE A 163 3.13 4.55 4.30
N GLU A 164 3.80 5.65 3.96
CA GLU A 164 3.60 6.94 4.62
C GLU A 164 3.47 8.08 3.60
N ASN A 165 2.42 8.89 3.67
CA ASN A 165 2.23 10.03 2.77
C ASN A 165 2.27 9.62 1.28
N LEU A 166 1.54 8.55 0.92
CA LEU A 166 1.48 8.04 -0.46
C LEU A 166 0.17 8.43 -1.13
N ILE A 167 0.22 8.74 -2.42
CA ILE A 167 -0.98 8.88 -3.26
C ILE A 167 -0.92 7.81 -4.34
N PHE A 168 -1.89 6.89 -4.31
CA PHE A 168 -1.96 5.80 -5.27
C PHE A 168 -2.61 6.31 -6.56
N GLY A 169 -1.92 6.14 -7.68
CA GLY A 169 -2.38 6.58 -8.99
C GLY A 169 -3.28 5.57 -9.72
N ARG A 170 -3.43 4.37 -9.16
CA ARG A 170 -4.23 3.25 -9.70
C ARG A 170 -4.80 2.39 -8.59
N LEU A 171 -5.69 1.47 -8.99
CA LEU A 171 -6.25 0.44 -8.10
C LEU A 171 -5.09 -0.44 -7.61
N VAL A 172 -5.00 -0.63 -6.30
CA VAL A 172 -4.03 -1.58 -5.73
C VAL A 172 -4.62 -2.98 -5.88
N GLN A 173 -4.02 -3.74 -6.79
CA GLN A 173 -4.58 -5.01 -7.26
C GLN A 173 -4.41 -6.15 -6.24
N SER A 174 -5.18 -7.21 -6.42
CA SER A 174 -5.01 -8.45 -5.66
C SER A 174 -3.56 -8.97 -5.73
N GLY A 175 -3.04 -9.45 -4.60
CA GLY A 175 -1.70 -10.02 -4.49
C GLY A 175 -0.55 -9.01 -4.67
N THR A 176 -0.80 -7.70 -4.59
CA THR A 176 0.25 -6.67 -4.75
C THR A 176 1.38 -6.82 -3.73
N VAL A 177 1.05 -7.22 -2.50
CA VAL A 177 2.01 -7.38 -1.39
C VAL A 177 1.81 -8.72 -0.70
N ASP A 178 2.90 -9.49 -0.56
CA ASP A 178 2.97 -10.67 0.31
C ASP A 178 4.03 -10.48 1.40
N VAL A 179 3.61 -10.37 2.67
CA VAL A 179 4.54 -10.15 3.78
C VAL A 179 5.09 -11.44 4.39
N GLY A 180 4.72 -12.59 3.83
CA GLY A 180 5.18 -13.90 4.29
C GLY A 180 4.59 -14.31 5.65
N SER A 181 5.24 -15.27 6.32
CA SER A 181 4.64 -16.01 7.45
C SER A 181 5.09 -15.59 8.86
N ARG A 182 6.01 -14.61 8.99
CA ARG A 182 6.73 -14.32 10.25
C ARG A 182 6.05 -13.30 11.19
N GLY A 183 4.82 -12.88 10.89
CA GLY A 183 4.11 -11.90 11.73
C GLY A 183 4.65 -10.49 11.51
N CYS A 184 4.33 -9.90 10.36
CA CYS A 184 4.78 -8.58 9.94
C CYS A 184 4.03 -7.45 10.67
N GLU A 185 4.69 -6.31 10.89
CA GLU A 185 4.07 -5.04 11.25
C GLU A 185 3.79 -4.25 9.97
N VAL A 186 2.52 -4.04 9.65
CA VAL A 186 2.09 -3.31 8.45
C VAL A 186 1.43 -1.99 8.86
N SER A 187 1.91 -0.88 8.33
CA SER A 187 1.33 0.45 8.59
C SER A 187 1.09 1.23 7.30
N LEU A 188 -0.12 1.76 7.14
CA LEU A 188 -0.49 2.76 6.15
C LEU A 188 -0.86 4.03 6.90
N THR A 189 -0.06 5.07 6.73
CA THR A 189 -0.25 6.36 7.39
C THR A 189 -0.36 7.49 6.38
N ASN A 190 -1.41 8.30 6.48
CA ASN A 190 -1.61 9.47 5.61
C ASN A 190 -1.55 9.14 4.11
N CYS A 191 -2.07 7.97 3.73
CA CYS A 191 -2.15 7.54 2.34
C CYS A 191 -3.51 7.90 1.74
N ASP A 192 -3.51 8.25 0.45
CA ASP A 192 -4.71 8.46 -0.35
C ASP A 192 -4.86 7.34 -1.38
N VAL A 193 -5.84 6.47 -1.14
CA VAL A 193 -6.30 5.45 -2.07
C VAL A 193 -7.74 5.72 -2.53
N SER A 194 -8.29 6.91 -2.25
CA SER A 194 -9.72 7.21 -2.44
C SER A 194 -10.18 7.14 -3.88
N ASN A 195 -9.31 7.48 -4.83
CA ASN A 195 -9.66 7.52 -6.26
C ASN A 195 -9.72 6.13 -6.91
N HIS A 196 -9.12 5.12 -6.31
CA HIS A 196 -8.96 3.82 -6.96
C HIS A 196 -9.29 2.62 -6.06
N GLY A 197 -8.95 2.70 -4.79
CA GLY A 197 -9.24 1.69 -3.78
C GLY A 197 -8.20 0.58 -3.63
N LEU A 198 -8.47 -0.29 -2.67
CA LEU A 198 -7.71 -1.51 -2.37
C LEU A 198 -8.56 -2.72 -2.75
N GLU A 199 -8.08 -3.55 -3.67
CA GLU A 199 -8.76 -4.76 -4.15
C GLU A 199 -8.69 -5.92 -3.13
N SER A 200 -9.56 -6.90 -3.32
CA SER A 200 -9.57 -8.14 -2.52
C SER A 200 -8.20 -8.79 -2.47
N GLY A 201 -7.71 -9.04 -1.25
CA GLY A 201 -6.42 -9.71 -1.03
C GLY A 201 -5.23 -8.96 -1.61
N TRP A 202 -5.27 -7.62 -1.71
CA TRP A 202 -4.11 -6.83 -2.15
C TRP A 202 -2.87 -7.04 -1.26
N LEU A 203 -3.12 -7.32 0.02
CA LEU A 203 -2.15 -7.68 1.04
C LEU A 203 -2.44 -9.12 1.51
N SER A 204 -1.41 -9.96 1.50
CA SER A 204 -1.46 -11.32 2.03
C SER A 204 -0.32 -11.60 3.03
N GLY A 205 -0.54 -12.59 3.89
CA GLY A 205 0.47 -13.09 4.81
C GLY A 205 0.06 -13.02 6.27
N HIS A 206 1.03 -13.25 7.15
CA HIS A 206 0.85 -13.23 8.60
C HIS A 206 1.25 -11.87 9.16
N VAL A 207 0.32 -11.21 9.84
CA VAL A 207 0.48 -9.85 10.36
C VAL A 207 0.29 -9.84 11.87
N THR A 208 1.19 -9.19 12.59
CA THR A 208 1.06 -9.00 14.05
C THR A 208 0.35 -7.69 14.35
N HIS A 209 0.73 -6.62 13.64
CA HIS A 209 0.16 -5.29 13.81
C HIS A 209 -0.25 -4.74 12.46
N LEU A 210 -1.52 -4.39 12.28
CA LEU A 210 -2.02 -3.74 11.08
C LEU A 210 -2.59 -2.37 11.46
N SER A 211 -1.95 -1.31 10.99
CA SER A 211 -2.29 0.06 11.36
C SER A 211 -2.69 0.87 10.12
N LEU A 212 -3.92 1.39 10.12
CA LEU A 212 -4.49 2.23 9.08
C LEU A 212 -4.88 3.58 9.71
N VAL A 213 -3.97 4.55 9.65
CA VAL A 213 -4.12 5.83 10.36
C VAL A 213 -4.08 7.02 9.40
N ASN A 214 -5.01 7.96 9.57
CA ASN A 214 -5.08 9.22 8.81
C ASN A 214 -5.22 9.03 7.29
N ASN A 215 -5.82 7.95 6.79
CA ASN A 215 -5.89 7.69 5.35
C ASN A 215 -7.22 8.15 4.72
N SER A 216 -7.21 8.32 3.41
CA SER A 216 -8.42 8.39 2.59
C SER A 216 -8.60 7.04 1.89
N LEU A 217 -9.41 6.16 2.47
CA LEU A 217 -9.55 4.76 2.08
C LEU A 217 -10.78 4.54 1.20
N THR A 218 -10.63 3.71 0.18
CA THR A 218 -11.75 3.05 -0.50
C THR A 218 -11.46 1.55 -0.48
N LEU A 219 -12.25 0.79 0.27
CA LEU A 219 -12.05 -0.65 0.45
C LEU A 219 -13.02 -1.40 -0.46
N LEU A 220 -12.50 -2.26 -1.34
CA LEU A 220 -13.33 -3.20 -2.08
C LEU A 220 -13.68 -4.41 -1.18
N PRO A 221 -14.70 -5.22 -1.54
CA PRO A 221 -15.02 -6.44 -0.80
C PRO A 221 -13.78 -7.30 -0.58
N ASP A 222 -13.64 -7.83 0.64
CA ASP A 222 -12.57 -8.75 1.00
C ASP A 222 -11.14 -8.17 0.82
N ALA A 223 -10.97 -6.84 0.93
CA ALA A 223 -9.67 -6.17 0.79
C ALA A 223 -8.54 -6.81 1.61
N PHE A 224 -8.85 -7.29 2.82
CA PHE A 224 -7.88 -7.93 3.72
C PHE A 224 -8.05 -9.45 3.87
N SER A 225 -8.76 -10.12 2.96
CA SER A 225 -9.02 -11.58 3.03
C SER A 225 -7.76 -12.45 3.03
N GLY A 226 -6.66 -11.97 2.46
CA GLY A 226 -5.35 -12.62 2.47
C GLY A 226 -4.56 -12.47 3.78
N VAL A 227 -5.02 -11.62 4.71
CA VAL A 227 -4.33 -11.32 5.96
C VAL A 227 -4.77 -12.25 7.07
N THR A 228 -3.79 -12.89 7.71
CA THR A 228 -3.99 -13.64 8.95
C THR A 228 -3.28 -12.93 10.10
N MET A 229 -4.06 -12.47 11.07
CA MET A 229 -3.54 -11.88 12.30
C MET A 229 -2.96 -12.97 13.20
N VAL A 230 -1.68 -12.82 13.57
CA VAL A 230 -0.91 -13.77 14.38
C VAL A 230 -0.16 -13.08 15.53
N GLY A 231 0.37 -13.87 16.46
CA GLY A 231 1.18 -13.36 17.58
C GLY A 231 0.44 -13.44 18.91
N SER A 232 1.15 -13.05 19.99
CA SER A 232 0.60 -13.10 21.36
C SER A 232 -0.36 -11.96 21.68
N ALA A 233 -0.25 -10.85 20.95
CA ALA A 233 -1.09 -9.66 21.10
C ALA A 233 -1.29 -9.01 19.71
N PRO A 234 -2.01 -9.69 18.78
CA PRO A 234 -2.26 -9.12 17.47
C PRO A 234 -3.12 -7.86 17.60
N SER A 235 -2.81 -6.81 16.85
CA SER A 235 -3.60 -5.58 16.89
C SER A 235 -3.98 -5.04 15.51
N PHE A 236 -5.14 -4.40 15.46
CA PHE A 236 -5.66 -3.73 14.28
C PHE A 236 -6.14 -2.32 14.63
N THR A 237 -5.54 -1.29 14.04
CA THR A 237 -5.91 0.11 14.28
C THR A 237 -6.50 0.72 13.03
N LEU A 238 -7.69 1.32 13.15
CA LEU A 238 -8.37 2.06 12.08
C LEU A 238 -8.77 3.44 12.59
N GLU A 239 -7.88 4.43 12.46
CA GLU A 239 -8.08 5.74 13.07
C GLU A 239 -7.99 6.91 12.10
N ASN A 240 -8.85 7.91 12.30
CA ASN A 240 -8.85 9.17 11.57
C ASN A 240 -8.95 8.98 10.04
N ASN A 241 -9.63 7.94 9.58
CA ASN A 241 -9.76 7.69 8.13
C ASN A 241 -11.01 8.36 7.55
N VAL A 242 -10.93 8.73 6.29
CA VAL A 242 -12.11 8.98 5.45
C VAL A 242 -12.37 7.72 4.64
N LEU A 243 -13.50 7.07 4.90
CA LEU A 243 -13.93 5.85 4.24
C LEU A 243 -14.91 6.21 3.12
N GLY A 244 -14.46 5.99 1.89
CA GLY A 244 -15.18 6.23 0.65
C GLY A 244 -15.07 7.66 0.13
N GLU A 245 -14.66 7.80 -1.13
CA GLU A 245 -14.84 9.03 -1.92
C GLU A 245 -14.70 8.75 -3.43
N PHE A 246 -15.58 7.91 -4.00
CA PHE A 246 -15.51 7.62 -5.45
C PHE A 246 -16.07 8.81 -6.26
N ARG A 247 -15.21 9.78 -6.61
CA ARG A 247 -15.54 11.05 -7.29
C ARG A 247 -16.16 10.96 -8.70
N SER A 248 -16.77 9.84 -9.09
CA SER A 248 -17.67 9.80 -10.26
C SER A 248 -18.61 8.59 -10.34
N LYS A 249 -18.42 7.52 -9.56
CA LYS A 249 -19.20 6.26 -9.61
C LYS A 249 -19.25 5.52 -8.26
N GLY A 250 -19.78 6.19 -7.23
CA GLY A 250 -19.94 5.72 -5.84
C GLY A 250 -19.97 4.22 -5.60
N GLY A 251 -18.81 3.62 -5.36
CA GLY A 251 -18.70 2.31 -4.72
C GLY A 251 -18.94 2.42 -3.21
N PRO A 252 -19.43 1.35 -2.55
CA PRO A 252 -19.66 1.33 -1.12
C PRO A 252 -18.35 1.54 -0.34
N SER A 253 -18.44 2.28 0.77
CA SER A 253 -17.31 2.65 1.63
C SER A 253 -16.85 1.53 2.57
N LEU A 254 -17.81 0.71 3.04
CA LEU A 254 -17.58 -0.53 3.80
C LEU A 254 -18.49 -1.64 3.23
N PRO A 255 -18.18 -2.15 2.02
CA PRO A 255 -18.93 -3.26 1.44
C PRO A 255 -18.84 -4.51 2.31
N SER A 256 -19.67 -5.49 1.99
CA SER A 256 -19.57 -6.82 2.55
C SER A 256 -18.14 -7.37 2.54
N GLY A 257 -17.70 -7.93 3.66
CA GLY A 257 -16.35 -8.46 3.81
C GLY A 257 -15.20 -7.44 3.81
N ALA A 258 -15.46 -6.12 3.77
CA ALA A 258 -14.41 -5.09 3.62
C ALA A 258 -13.26 -5.19 4.65
N LEU A 259 -13.58 -5.57 5.89
CA LEU A 259 -12.63 -5.72 7.00
C LEU A 259 -12.62 -7.15 7.53
N HIS A 260 -12.69 -8.13 6.64
CA HIS A 260 -12.52 -9.52 7.00
C HIS A 260 -11.04 -9.81 7.28
N LEU A 261 -10.71 -10.09 8.53
CA LEU A 261 -9.38 -10.49 8.97
C LEU A 261 -9.44 -11.92 9.49
N ASN A 262 -8.60 -12.81 8.96
CA ASN A 262 -8.43 -14.14 9.55
C ASN A 262 -7.62 -14.01 10.84
N THR A 263 -7.91 -14.84 11.85
CA THR A 263 -7.16 -14.84 13.12
C THR A 263 -6.70 -16.25 13.44
N SER A 264 -5.48 -16.39 13.95
CA SER A 264 -4.93 -17.70 14.34
C SER A 264 -5.43 -18.20 15.71
N GLY A 265 -6.59 -17.73 16.16
CA GLY A 265 -7.19 -18.07 17.46
C GLY A 265 -6.85 -17.13 18.62
N ALA A 266 -5.90 -16.20 18.47
CA ALA A 266 -5.68 -15.12 19.42
C ALA A 266 -6.75 -14.01 19.25
N ALA A 267 -7.20 -13.42 20.35
CA ALA A 267 -8.08 -12.26 20.30
C ALA A 267 -7.30 -11.06 19.74
N VAL A 268 -7.79 -10.47 18.64
CA VAL A 268 -7.20 -9.26 18.06
C VAL A 268 -7.66 -8.04 18.85
N GLU A 269 -6.69 -7.28 19.37
CA GLU A 269 -6.94 -5.97 19.95
C GLU A 269 -7.20 -4.99 18.82
N ALA A 270 -8.47 -4.68 18.61
CA ALA A 270 -8.87 -3.75 17.58
C ALA A 270 -9.24 -2.38 18.18
N GLU A 271 -8.79 -1.31 17.53
CA GLU A 271 -9.11 0.07 17.88
C GLU A 271 -9.59 0.80 16.65
N ALA A 272 -10.66 1.57 16.81
CA ALA A 272 -11.17 2.45 15.76
C ALA A 272 -11.64 3.76 16.38
N ALA A 273 -11.18 4.88 15.82
CA ALA A 273 -11.52 6.22 16.30
C ALA A 273 -11.62 7.21 15.14
N ASN A 274 -12.55 8.18 15.25
CA ASN A 274 -12.64 9.34 14.37
C ASN A 274 -12.73 9.03 12.86
N ASN A 275 -13.39 7.95 12.48
CA ASN A 275 -13.55 7.60 11.07
C ASN A 275 -14.76 8.34 10.48
N ARG A 276 -14.65 8.82 9.25
CA ARG A 276 -15.75 9.48 8.54
C ARG A 276 -16.19 8.61 7.38
N LEU A 277 -17.49 8.57 7.10
CA LEU A 277 -18.00 7.91 5.91
C LEU A 277 -19.26 8.59 5.36
N LYS A 278 -19.60 8.24 4.12
CA LYS A 278 -20.94 8.44 3.60
C LYS A 278 -21.85 7.32 4.12
N CYS A 279 -22.95 7.68 4.78
CA CYS A 279 -23.83 6.70 5.41
C CYS A 279 -25.00 6.29 4.52
N GLY A 280 -24.70 5.74 3.34
CA GLY A 280 -25.65 4.98 2.53
C GLY A 280 -25.78 3.53 3.02
N CYS A 281 -26.83 2.83 2.62
CA CYS A 281 -27.01 1.43 3.05
C CYS A 281 -25.95 0.50 2.47
N ASP A 282 -25.54 0.73 1.21
CA ASP A 282 -24.45 -0.01 0.59
C ASP A 282 -23.11 0.26 1.30
N ASP A 283 -22.90 1.50 1.76
CA ASP A 283 -21.72 1.91 2.53
C ASP A 283 -21.66 1.30 3.94
N LEU A 284 -22.76 0.72 4.42
CA LEU A 284 -22.90 0.15 5.76
C LEU A 284 -23.06 -1.38 5.73
N ALA A 285 -22.98 -2.02 4.57
CA ALA A 285 -23.26 -3.44 4.39
C ALA A 285 -22.50 -4.32 5.40
N TRP A 286 -21.20 -4.09 5.57
CA TRP A 286 -20.38 -4.83 6.53
C TRP A 286 -20.83 -4.68 8.00
N LEU A 287 -21.33 -3.50 8.38
CA LEU A 287 -21.83 -3.27 9.74
C LEU A 287 -23.18 -3.94 9.99
N LEU A 288 -23.94 -4.22 8.93
CA LEU A 288 -25.26 -4.87 9.00
C LEU A 288 -25.16 -6.40 8.97
N GLU A 289 -24.00 -6.95 8.59
CA GLU A 289 -23.75 -8.39 8.56
C GLU A 289 -23.59 -9.00 9.95
N GLU A 290 -24.17 -10.19 10.11
CA GLU A 290 -23.94 -11.04 11.26
C GLU A 290 -22.64 -11.86 11.11
N PRO A 291 -21.96 -12.23 12.22
CA PRO A 291 -22.25 -11.81 13.59
C PRO A 291 -21.77 -10.38 13.88
N SER A 292 -22.49 -9.66 14.73
CA SER A 292 -21.98 -8.40 15.29
C SER A 292 -20.83 -8.65 16.27
N THR A 293 -19.59 -8.45 15.84
CA THR A 293 -18.39 -8.62 16.69
C THR A 293 -18.08 -7.37 17.53
N ARG A 294 -17.28 -7.51 18.60
CA ARG A 294 -16.77 -6.35 19.39
C ARG A 294 -16.07 -5.33 18.49
N PHE A 295 -15.32 -5.80 17.51
CA PHE A 295 -14.63 -4.95 16.55
C PHE A 295 -15.62 -4.18 15.64
N LYS A 296 -16.66 -4.84 15.10
CA LYS A 296 -17.74 -4.15 14.36
C LYS A 296 -18.38 -3.05 15.21
N TRP A 297 -18.58 -3.29 16.51
CA TRP A 297 -19.09 -2.28 17.44
C TRP A 297 -18.15 -1.10 17.62
N GLN A 298 -16.85 -1.34 17.79
CA GLN A 298 -15.84 -0.26 17.90
C GLN A 298 -15.80 0.59 16.63
N VAL A 299 -15.74 -0.05 15.46
CA VAL A 299 -15.82 0.66 14.17
C VAL A 299 -17.10 1.48 14.15
N ARG A 300 -18.28 0.88 14.35
CA ARG A 300 -19.56 1.60 14.39
C ARG A 300 -19.56 2.81 15.32
N SER A 301 -19.00 2.70 16.53
CA SER A 301 -18.93 3.82 17.48
C SER A 301 -17.96 4.92 17.07
N SER A 302 -16.95 4.58 16.26
CA SER A 302 -15.97 5.54 15.74
C SER A 302 -16.46 6.32 14.52
N LEU A 303 -17.52 5.83 13.86
CA LEU A 303 -17.99 6.38 12.59
C LEU A 303 -18.80 7.66 12.80
N VAL A 304 -18.39 8.71 12.11
CA VAL A 304 -19.13 9.96 11.96
C VAL A 304 -19.74 9.99 10.56
N CYS A 305 -21.07 9.98 10.51
CA CYS A 305 -21.81 10.12 9.28
C CYS A 305 -21.83 11.58 8.81
N SER A 306 -21.60 11.79 7.51
CA SER A 306 -21.75 13.12 6.89
C SER A 306 -23.20 13.65 6.92
N ASN A 307 -24.21 12.76 6.91
CA ASN A 307 -25.63 13.11 6.77
C ASN A 307 -26.50 12.65 7.95
N GLY A 308 -26.06 12.85 9.20
CA GLY A 308 -26.82 12.53 10.41
C GLY A 308 -26.04 11.64 11.38
N THR A 309 -26.74 10.83 12.16
CA THR A 309 -26.09 9.87 13.08
C THR A 309 -25.99 8.47 12.46
N ILE A 310 -24.99 7.69 12.90
CA ILE A 310 -24.82 6.29 12.47
C ILE A 310 -26.04 5.42 12.84
N ASN A 311 -26.69 5.72 13.97
CA ASN A 311 -27.87 4.99 14.42
C ASN A 311 -29.09 5.24 13.52
N GLU A 312 -29.31 6.48 13.08
CA GLU A 312 -30.36 6.82 12.12
C GLU A 312 -30.09 6.22 10.74
N ALA A 313 -28.83 6.19 10.31
CA ALA A 313 -28.45 5.55 9.05
C ALA A 313 -28.73 4.03 9.10
N ILE A 314 -28.28 3.33 10.13
CA ILE A 314 -28.52 1.90 10.32
C ILE A 314 -30.02 1.58 10.40
N ALA A 315 -30.80 2.40 11.12
CA ALA A 315 -32.24 2.20 11.25
C ALA A 315 -32.97 2.27 9.89
N ARG A 316 -32.53 3.16 8.99
CA ARG A 316 -33.08 3.28 7.62
C ARG A 316 -32.75 2.07 6.73
N CYS A 317 -31.65 1.38 7.00
CA CYS A 317 -31.15 0.28 6.17
C CYS A 317 -31.68 -1.10 6.59
N ARG A 318 -32.36 -1.21 7.73
CA ARG A 318 -32.95 -2.48 8.15
C ARG A 318 -34.21 -2.79 7.33
N PRO A 319 -34.35 -4.00 6.78
CA PRO A 319 -35.56 -4.42 6.08
C PRO A 319 -36.74 -4.40 7.07
N GLY A 320 -37.71 -3.51 6.83
CA GLY A 320 -38.87 -3.26 7.71
C GLY A 320 -38.95 -1.86 8.32
N GLY A 321 -37.90 -1.04 8.18
CA GLY A 321 -37.97 0.39 8.53
C GLY A 321 -38.84 1.14 7.53
N THR A 322 -40.02 1.58 7.95
CA THR A 322 -40.86 2.52 7.20
C THR A 322 -40.09 3.83 7.02
N THR A 323 -39.44 4.00 5.87
CA THR A 323 -39.05 5.34 5.45
C THR A 323 -40.33 6.12 5.11
N PRO A 324 -40.47 7.38 5.55
CA PRO A 324 -41.49 8.26 5.02
C PRO A 324 -41.12 8.51 3.56
N SER A 325 -41.88 7.90 2.65
CA SER A 325 -41.72 8.06 1.21
C SER A 325 -41.89 9.54 0.83
N SER A 326 -40.78 10.23 0.62
CA SER A 326 -40.72 11.52 -0.08
C SER A 326 -40.36 11.31 -1.55
N ALA A 327 -41.03 10.34 -2.20
CA ALA A 327 -40.90 10.06 -3.62
C ALA A 327 -42.22 9.52 -4.20
N THR A 328 -43.26 10.35 -4.19
CA THR A 328 -44.44 10.22 -5.05
C THR A 328 -44.73 11.55 -5.73
N LEU A 329 -43.85 11.98 -6.63
CA LEU A 329 -44.16 12.99 -7.65
C LEU A 329 -43.16 12.84 -8.78
N THR A 330 -43.49 11.96 -9.75
CA THR A 330 -43.02 12.02 -11.16
C THR A 330 -43.54 10.87 -12.04
N SER A 331 -44.23 9.86 -11.50
CA SER A 331 -44.77 8.74 -12.30
C SER A 331 -46.29 8.79 -12.57
N LEU A 332 -46.89 9.98 -12.64
CA LEU A 332 -48.33 10.14 -12.95
C LEU A 332 -48.61 10.94 -14.24
N THR A 333 -47.57 11.40 -14.94
CA THR A 333 -47.71 12.12 -16.22
C THR A 333 -47.51 11.25 -17.47
N PHE A 334 -47.03 10.00 -17.35
CA PHE A 334 -46.80 9.15 -18.53
C PHE A 334 -47.99 8.27 -18.92
N THR A 335 -48.87 7.92 -17.98
CA THR A 335 -50.05 7.09 -18.24
C THR A 335 -51.25 7.87 -18.78
N LEU A 336 -51.33 9.19 -18.54
CA LEU A 336 -52.42 10.01 -19.10
C LEU A 336 -52.22 10.36 -20.59
N THR A 337 -50.98 10.45 -21.05
CA THR A 337 -50.67 10.82 -22.45
C THR A 337 -50.91 9.64 -23.42
N LEU A 338 -50.72 8.40 -22.96
CA LEU A 338 -50.97 7.21 -23.79
C LEU A 338 -52.47 6.91 -23.93
N ALA A 339 -53.28 7.22 -22.91
CA ALA A 339 -54.73 7.08 -22.98
C ALA A 339 -55.39 8.11 -23.93
N LEU A 340 -54.86 9.34 -24.01
CA LEU A 340 -55.39 10.36 -24.92
C LEU A 340 -55.04 10.09 -26.40
N LEU A 341 -53.89 9.46 -26.67
CA LEU A 341 -53.47 9.07 -28.03
C LEU A 341 -54.24 7.86 -28.59
N LEU A 342 -54.75 6.98 -27.73
CA LEU A 342 -55.56 5.83 -28.16
C LEU A 342 -57.02 6.22 -28.49
N VAL A 343 -57.57 7.25 -27.85
CA VAL A 343 -58.93 7.74 -28.16
C VAL A 343 -58.97 8.53 -29.48
N LEU A 344 -57.88 9.24 -29.83
CA LEU A 344 -57.80 9.99 -31.09
C LEU A 344 -57.58 9.13 -32.34
N ARG A 345 -57.27 7.83 -32.18
CA ARG A 345 -57.14 6.88 -33.31
C ARG A 345 -58.43 6.16 -33.69
N TRP A 346 -59.52 6.41 -32.96
CA TRP A 346 -60.84 5.80 -33.21
C TRP A 346 -61.87 6.76 -33.79
N VAL A 347 -61.49 8.02 -34.05
CA VAL A 347 -62.37 9.08 -34.60
C VAL A 347 -61.85 9.62 -35.94
N ASN A 348 -61.13 8.82 -36.72
CA ASN A 348 -60.89 9.08 -38.14
C ASN A 348 -61.08 7.83 -38.97
#